data_AF-A0A0S6URS4-F1
#
_entry.id   AF-A0A0S6URS4-F1
#
_cell.length_a   1.000
_cell.length_b   1.000
_cell.length_c   1.000
_cell.angle_alpha   90.00
_cell.angle_beta   90.00
_cell.angle_gamma   90.00
#
_symmetry.space_group_name_H-M   'P 1'
#
loop_
_entity.id
_entity.type
_entity.pdbx_description
1 polymer ?
#
loop_
_entity_poly.entity_id
_entity_poly.type
_entity_poly.pdbx_seq_one_letter_code
_entity_poly.pdbx_strand_id
1 'polypeptide(L)'
;MNAHAGTVRGKERYRSGVMEYKRMGYWEPDYTPKDTDVIALFRVTPQEGVDPIEASAAVAGESSTATWTVVWTDRLTAAEKYRAKCYRVDPVPGSPGSYFAYIAYDLDLFEPGSIANLSASIIGNVFGFKPLKALRLEDMRFPVAYVKTFQGPATGIVVERERLDKFGRPLLGATVKPKLGLSGRNYGRVVYEALKGGLDFTKDDENINSQPFMHWRDRFLYCMEAVNRAQAASGEVKGTYLNITAGTMEDMYERAEFAKELGSCIVMIDLVIGYTAIQSMAKWARRNDMILHLHRAGHSTYTRQKSHGVSFRVIAKWMRLAGVDHIHAGTVVGKLEGDPNTTRGYYDVCREDFNPTKLEHGLFFDQHWASLNKMMPVASGGIHAGQMHQLLDLLGEDVVLQFGGGTIGHPMGIAAGATANRVALEAMILARNEGRDYVHEGPEILAKAAQTCTPLKAALEVWKDVTFNYQSTDTPDFVPTALETV
;
A
#
# COMPACT_ATOMS: atom_id res chain seq x y z
N MET A 1 -20.26 21.97 -31.29
CA MET A 1 -20.86 22.81 -30.23
C MET A 1 -21.80 21.93 -29.44
N ASN A 2 -21.62 21.83 -28.13
CA ASN A 2 -22.04 20.64 -27.41
C ASN A 2 -23.37 20.83 -26.67
N ALA A 3 -24.46 20.38 -27.27
CA ALA A 3 -25.81 20.48 -26.71
C ALA A 3 -26.01 19.57 -25.47
N HIS A 4 -25.08 18.64 -25.20
CA HIS A 4 -25.22 17.63 -24.13
C HIS A 4 -24.67 18.04 -22.76
N ALA A 5 -23.77 19.04 -22.67
CA ALA A 5 -23.15 19.43 -21.40
C ALA A 5 -23.98 20.44 -20.57
N GLY A 6 -24.89 21.19 -21.19
CA GLY A 6 -25.73 22.19 -20.50
C GLY A 6 -24.96 23.36 -19.85
N THR A 7 -23.66 23.51 -20.12
CA THR A 7 -22.80 24.55 -19.54
C THR A 7 -23.27 25.96 -19.91
N VAL A 8 -23.46 26.81 -18.91
CA VAL A 8 -23.76 28.24 -19.11
C VAL A 8 -22.46 28.96 -19.47
N ARG A 9 -22.50 29.84 -20.47
CA ARG A 9 -21.34 30.57 -21.00
C ARG A 9 -21.58 32.09 -21.01
N GLY A 10 -20.51 32.85 -21.28
CA GLY A 10 -20.59 34.30 -21.44
C GLY A 10 -21.02 35.02 -20.15
N LYS A 11 -21.70 36.16 -20.29
CA LYS A 11 -22.07 37.01 -19.14
C LYS A 11 -22.92 36.28 -18.10
N GLU A 12 -23.83 35.40 -18.53
CA GLU A 12 -24.73 34.65 -17.63
C GLU A 12 -23.96 33.68 -16.72
N ARG A 13 -22.83 33.12 -17.16
CA ARG A 13 -21.98 32.25 -16.33
C ARG A 13 -21.34 32.98 -15.15
N TYR A 14 -21.19 34.30 -15.25
CA TYR A 14 -20.47 35.14 -14.30
C TYR A 14 -21.38 36.12 -13.54
N ARG A 15 -22.69 35.99 -13.70
CA ARG A 15 -23.66 36.72 -12.89
C ARG A 15 -23.66 36.13 -11.48
N SER A 16 -23.62 36.99 -10.46
CA SER A 16 -23.65 36.56 -9.06
C SER A 16 -24.89 35.72 -8.77
N GLY A 17 -24.71 34.62 -8.04
CA GLY A 17 -25.78 33.70 -7.67
C GLY A 17 -25.30 32.24 -7.62
N VAL A 18 -26.17 31.39 -7.08
CA VAL A 18 -25.94 29.94 -7.04
C VAL A 18 -26.27 29.34 -8.40
N MET A 19 -25.42 28.43 -8.87
CA MET A 19 -25.59 27.69 -10.12
C MET A 19 -25.19 26.23 -9.89
N GLU A 20 -25.90 25.30 -10.51
CA GLU A 20 -25.54 23.88 -10.52
C GLU A 20 -24.11 23.68 -11.07
N TYR A 21 -23.32 22.80 -10.44
CA TYR A 21 -21.94 22.52 -10.83
C TYR A 21 -21.84 22.00 -12.27
N LYS A 22 -22.78 21.14 -12.70
CA LYS A 22 -22.84 20.65 -14.09
C LYS A 22 -22.99 21.79 -15.10
N ARG A 23 -23.66 22.88 -14.71
CA ARG A 23 -23.86 24.08 -15.53
C ARG A 23 -22.69 25.07 -15.44
N MET A 24 -21.84 24.96 -14.41
CA MET A 24 -20.66 25.81 -14.23
C MET A 24 -19.45 25.39 -15.09
N GLY A 25 -19.55 24.26 -15.80
CA GLY A 25 -18.51 23.71 -16.68
C GLY A 25 -17.68 22.59 -16.07
N TYR A 26 -18.18 21.93 -15.02
CA TYR A 26 -17.50 20.79 -14.39
C TYR A 26 -18.02 19.42 -14.88
N TRP A 27 -19.06 19.42 -15.72
CA TRP A 27 -19.53 18.27 -16.48
C TRP A 27 -19.22 18.49 -17.97
N GLU A 28 -18.34 17.66 -18.52
CA GLU A 28 -17.93 17.72 -19.93
C GLU A 28 -17.86 16.28 -20.52
N PRO A 29 -19.01 15.69 -20.91
CA PRO A 29 -19.09 14.28 -21.33
C PRO A 29 -18.27 13.93 -22.59
N ASP A 30 -18.00 14.92 -23.42
CA ASP A 30 -17.20 14.75 -24.63
C ASP A 30 -15.73 15.17 -24.44
N TYR A 31 -15.33 15.49 -23.21
CA TYR A 31 -13.93 15.76 -22.90
C TYR A 31 -13.12 14.47 -23.08
N THR A 32 -12.09 14.54 -23.91
CA THR A 32 -11.09 13.48 -24.05
C THR A 32 -9.92 13.81 -23.13
N PRO A 33 -9.65 13.00 -22.08
CA PRO A 33 -8.53 13.23 -21.19
C PRO A 33 -7.21 13.30 -21.94
N LYS A 34 -6.38 14.30 -21.61
CA LYS A 34 -5.03 14.43 -22.18
C LYS A 34 -4.09 13.42 -21.55
N ASP A 35 -2.98 13.15 -22.22
CA ASP A 35 -1.89 12.33 -21.66
C ASP A 35 -1.28 12.96 -20.41
N THR A 36 -1.38 14.28 -20.24
CA THR A 36 -0.89 15.02 -19.08
C THR A 36 -1.89 15.14 -17.95
N ASP A 37 -3.14 14.72 -18.11
CA ASP A 37 -4.12 14.86 -17.04
C ASP A 37 -3.88 13.83 -15.92
N VAL A 38 -4.06 14.27 -14.68
CA VAL A 38 -4.30 13.35 -13.56
C VAL A 38 -5.77 12.94 -13.64
N ILE A 39 -6.06 11.64 -13.55
CA ILE A 39 -7.44 11.14 -13.60
C ILE A 39 -7.76 10.47 -12.27
N ALA A 40 -8.92 10.77 -11.70
CA ALA A 40 -9.45 10.09 -10.52
C ALA A 40 -10.76 9.37 -10.87
N LEU A 41 -10.92 8.17 -10.31
CA LEU A 41 -12.19 7.46 -10.29
C LEU A 41 -12.79 7.52 -8.90
N PHE A 42 -13.97 8.10 -8.79
CA PHE A 42 -14.76 8.09 -7.57
C PHE A 42 -15.95 7.16 -7.69
N ARG A 43 -16.19 6.33 -6.68
CA ARG A 43 -17.51 5.74 -6.41
C ARG A 43 -18.34 6.76 -5.63
N VAL A 44 -19.37 7.29 -6.27
CA VAL A 44 -20.26 8.33 -5.76
C VAL A 44 -21.60 7.70 -5.40
N THR A 45 -22.06 7.93 -4.17
CA THR A 45 -23.43 7.59 -3.74
C THR A 45 -24.14 8.88 -3.35
N PRO A 46 -24.96 9.48 -4.24
CA PRO A 46 -25.70 10.69 -3.95
C PRO A 46 -26.73 10.51 -2.83
N GLN A 47 -27.17 11.61 -2.22
CA GLN A 47 -28.38 11.62 -1.40
C GLN A 47 -29.63 11.41 -2.27
N GLU A 48 -30.74 11.02 -1.64
CA GLU A 48 -32.03 10.91 -2.32
C GLU A 48 -32.43 12.26 -2.96
N GLY A 49 -32.88 12.21 -4.22
CA GLY A 49 -33.25 13.40 -5.00
C GLY A 49 -32.08 14.17 -5.62
N VAL A 50 -30.82 13.81 -5.34
CA VAL A 50 -29.64 14.42 -5.97
C VAL A 50 -29.31 13.70 -7.28
N ASP A 51 -29.25 14.45 -8.38
CA ASP A 51 -28.83 13.98 -9.69
C ASP A 51 -27.36 13.47 -9.63
N PRO A 52 -27.05 12.25 -10.11
CA PRO A 52 -25.70 11.68 -10.07
C PRO A 52 -24.67 12.47 -10.90
N ILE A 53 -25.07 13.10 -12.00
CA ILE A 53 -24.19 13.98 -12.80
C ILE A 53 -23.87 15.24 -12.01
N GLU A 54 -24.87 15.84 -11.36
CA GLU A 54 -24.65 17.02 -10.52
C GLU A 54 -23.75 16.70 -9.31
N ALA A 55 -23.98 15.57 -8.65
CA ALA A 55 -23.13 15.08 -7.55
C ALA A 55 -21.67 14.89 -8.01
N SER A 56 -21.47 14.30 -9.19
CA SER A 56 -20.14 14.06 -9.76
C SER A 56 -19.45 15.35 -10.22
N ALA A 57 -20.21 16.29 -10.81
CA ALA A 57 -19.73 17.62 -11.16
C ALA A 57 -19.37 18.44 -9.91
N ALA A 58 -20.09 18.28 -8.80
CA ALA A 58 -19.75 18.89 -7.52
C ALA A 58 -18.41 18.39 -6.98
N VAL A 59 -18.16 17.07 -7.05
CA VAL A 59 -16.85 16.49 -6.71
C VAL A 59 -15.76 17.10 -7.59
N ALA A 60 -15.95 17.17 -8.90
CA ALA A 60 -14.97 17.79 -9.81
C ALA A 60 -14.72 19.26 -9.50
N GLY A 61 -15.78 20.03 -9.24
CA GLY A 61 -15.68 21.44 -8.92
C GLY A 61 -14.88 21.71 -7.64
N GLU A 62 -15.29 21.09 -6.54
CA GLU A 62 -14.77 21.38 -5.19
C GLU A 62 -13.47 20.63 -4.86
N SER A 63 -12.99 19.79 -5.78
CA SER A 63 -11.62 19.25 -5.80
C SER A 63 -10.69 19.97 -6.78
N SER A 64 -11.16 21.07 -7.41
CA SER A 64 -10.35 21.89 -8.31
C SER A 64 -10.47 23.39 -8.01
N THR A 65 -11.48 24.06 -8.56
CA THR A 65 -11.54 25.54 -8.57
C THR A 65 -12.90 26.12 -8.15
N ALA A 66 -13.90 25.29 -7.88
CA ALA A 66 -15.25 25.76 -7.60
C ALA A 66 -15.44 26.19 -6.14
N THR A 67 -16.55 26.89 -5.92
CA THR A 67 -17.23 27.01 -4.64
C THR A 67 -18.74 27.05 -4.92
N TRP A 68 -19.56 27.12 -3.87
CA TRP A 68 -21.03 27.00 -3.93
C TRP A 68 -21.77 28.14 -4.69
N THR A 69 -21.11 29.24 -5.02
CA THR A 69 -21.70 30.39 -5.71
C THR A 69 -20.73 30.96 -6.75
N VAL A 70 -21.27 31.60 -7.79
CA VAL A 70 -20.46 32.20 -8.86
C VAL A 70 -19.61 33.34 -8.32
N VAL A 71 -18.30 33.28 -8.58
CA VAL A 71 -17.34 34.34 -8.25
C VAL A 71 -16.80 35.00 -9.51
N TRP A 72 -16.77 36.33 -9.54
CA TRP A 72 -16.29 37.08 -10.70
C TRP A 72 -14.78 36.92 -10.92
N THR A 73 -14.04 36.57 -9.87
CA THR A 73 -12.59 36.33 -9.88
C THR A 73 -12.17 35.18 -10.79
N ASP A 74 -13.08 34.27 -11.15
CA ASP A 74 -12.87 33.29 -12.24
C ASP A 74 -12.39 33.99 -13.53
N ARG A 75 -12.83 35.23 -13.79
CA ARG A 75 -12.51 35.99 -15.01
C ARG A 75 -11.09 36.57 -15.01
N LEU A 76 -10.38 36.48 -13.89
CA LEU A 76 -8.99 36.90 -13.77
C LEU A 76 -8.01 35.78 -14.13
N THR A 77 -8.51 34.57 -14.41
CA THR A 77 -7.69 33.39 -14.66
C THR A 77 -8.08 32.72 -15.98
N ALA A 78 -7.26 31.76 -16.43
CA ALA A 78 -7.63 30.84 -17.49
C ALA A 78 -8.59 29.76 -16.94
N ALA A 79 -9.75 30.17 -16.40
CA ALA A 79 -10.63 29.28 -15.63
C ALA A 79 -11.01 27.99 -16.36
N GLU A 80 -11.28 28.04 -17.68
CA GLU A 80 -11.60 26.84 -18.47
C GLU A 80 -10.49 25.78 -18.45
N LYS A 81 -9.22 26.21 -18.39
CA LYS A 81 -8.07 25.31 -18.24
C LYS A 81 -8.10 24.62 -16.88
N TYR A 82 -8.21 25.40 -15.80
CA TYR A 82 -8.02 24.93 -14.43
C TYR A 82 -9.21 24.18 -13.82
N ARG A 83 -10.42 24.32 -14.37
CA ARG A 83 -11.55 23.50 -13.93
C ARG A 83 -11.26 22.02 -14.19
N ALA A 84 -11.48 21.14 -13.21
CA ALA A 84 -11.53 19.71 -13.50
C ALA A 84 -12.77 19.37 -14.34
N LYS A 85 -12.70 18.29 -15.11
CA LYS A 85 -13.78 17.83 -15.99
C LYS A 85 -14.24 16.46 -15.53
N CYS A 86 -15.45 16.38 -14.95
CA CYS A 86 -16.15 15.10 -14.89
C CYS A 86 -16.63 14.77 -16.30
N TYR A 87 -16.08 13.71 -16.89
CA TYR A 87 -16.30 13.40 -18.31
C TYR A 87 -17.06 12.09 -18.53
N ARG A 88 -17.25 11.29 -17.48
CA ARG A 88 -18.01 10.03 -17.55
C ARG A 88 -18.59 9.69 -16.18
N VAL A 89 -19.85 9.26 -16.18
CA VAL A 89 -20.56 8.76 -14.99
C VAL A 89 -21.31 7.49 -15.36
N ASP A 90 -20.91 6.36 -14.79
CA ASP A 90 -21.52 5.05 -15.07
C ASP A 90 -22.19 4.49 -13.80
N PRO A 91 -23.31 3.75 -13.90
CA PRO A 91 -23.83 3.01 -12.76
C PRO A 91 -22.86 1.91 -12.34
N VAL A 92 -22.70 1.70 -11.02
CA VAL A 92 -21.90 0.59 -10.49
C VAL A 92 -22.67 -0.73 -10.63
N PRO A 93 -22.08 -1.77 -11.25
CA PRO A 93 -22.70 -3.09 -11.33
C PRO A 93 -23.08 -3.65 -9.95
N GLY A 94 -24.31 -4.16 -9.83
CA GLY A 94 -24.79 -4.76 -8.59
C GLY A 94 -24.99 -3.80 -7.40
N SER A 95 -24.84 -2.47 -7.61
CA SER A 95 -25.01 -1.48 -6.54
C SER A 95 -25.93 -0.33 -6.97
N PRO A 96 -27.27 -0.52 -6.94
CA PRO A 96 -28.23 0.52 -7.30
C PRO A 96 -28.03 1.80 -6.47
N GLY A 97 -28.03 2.95 -7.15
CA GLY A 97 -27.81 4.25 -6.51
C GLY A 97 -26.33 4.61 -6.26
N SER A 98 -25.39 3.77 -6.71
CA SER A 98 -23.95 4.08 -6.70
C SER A 98 -23.43 4.21 -8.13
N TYR A 99 -22.49 5.14 -8.35
CA TYR A 99 -21.99 5.51 -9.66
C TYR A 99 -20.47 5.63 -9.67
N PHE A 100 -19.82 5.24 -10.76
CA PHE A 100 -18.43 5.53 -11.05
C PHE A 100 -18.32 6.86 -11.80
N ALA A 101 -17.72 7.87 -11.17
CA ALA A 101 -17.44 9.18 -11.75
C ALA A 101 -15.96 9.31 -12.11
N TYR A 102 -15.69 9.57 -13.38
CA TYR A 102 -14.34 9.78 -13.90
C TYR A 102 -14.08 11.28 -14.05
N ILE A 103 -13.02 11.76 -13.41
CA ILE A 103 -12.70 13.18 -13.34
C ILE A 103 -11.25 13.40 -13.79
N ALA A 104 -11.07 14.29 -14.77
CA ALA A 104 -9.76 14.69 -15.27
C ALA A 104 -9.36 16.06 -14.71
N TYR A 105 -8.10 16.16 -14.27
CA TYR A 105 -7.49 17.33 -13.65
C TYR A 105 -6.27 17.74 -14.47
N ASP A 106 -6.21 19.01 -14.85
CA ASP A 106 -5.05 19.55 -15.56
C ASP A 106 -3.81 19.50 -14.65
N LEU A 107 -2.66 19.14 -15.22
CA LEU A 107 -1.42 18.90 -14.47
C LEU A 107 -1.00 20.10 -13.61
N ASP A 108 -1.26 21.31 -14.11
CA ASP A 108 -0.82 22.57 -13.49
C ASP A 108 -1.53 22.87 -12.16
N LEU A 109 -2.55 22.09 -11.80
CA LEU A 109 -3.18 22.17 -10.48
C LEU A 109 -2.31 21.61 -9.36
N PHE A 110 -1.29 20.80 -9.69
CA PHE A 110 -0.54 20.02 -8.71
C PHE A 110 0.90 20.52 -8.56
N GLU A 111 1.30 20.70 -7.31
CA GLU A 111 2.68 20.99 -6.94
C GLU A 111 3.58 19.79 -7.31
N PRO A 112 4.64 19.98 -8.11
CA PRO A 112 5.56 18.91 -8.49
C PRO A 112 6.15 18.19 -7.26
N GLY A 113 6.06 16.86 -7.24
CA GLY A 113 6.66 16.03 -6.20
C GLY A 113 6.00 16.14 -4.82
N SER A 114 4.73 16.57 -4.72
CA SER A 114 4.02 16.79 -3.45
C SER A 114 2.77 15.89 -3.31
N ILE A 115 2.86 14.85 -2.47
CA ILE A 115 1.66 14.04 -2.13
C ILE A 115 0.69 14.85 -1.28
N ALA A 116 1.19 15.74 -0.43
CA ALA A 116 0.37 16.62 0.40
C ALA A 116 -0.55 17.49 -0.47
N ASN A 117 0.01 18.21 -1.46
CA ASN A 117 -0.77 19.05 -2.36
C ASN A 117 -1.78 18.24 -3.21
N LEU A 118 -1.35 17.11 -3.79
CA LEU A 118 -2.25 16.21 -4.52
C LEU A 118 -3.45 15.79 -3.65
N SER A 119 -3.19 15.34 -2.43
CA SER A 119 -4.23 14.87 -1.51
C SER A 119 -5.14 16.01 -1.04
N ALA A 120 -4.60 17.22 -0.85
CA ALA A 120 -5.39 18.40 -0.49
C ALA A 120 -6.45 18.73 -1.54
N SER A 121 -6.13 18.60 -2.83
CA SER A 121 -7.11 18.79 -3.90
C SER A 121 -8.10 17.62 -4.00
N ILE A 122 -7.59 16.41 -4.17
CA ILE A 122 -8.42 15.25 -4.55
C ILE A 122 -9.30 14.75 -3.41
N ILE A 123 -8.79 14.74 -2.17
CA ILE A 123 -9.51 14.20 -1.01
C ILE A 123 -9.77 15.23 0.09
N GLY A 124 -9.45 16.51 -0.11
CA GLY A 124 -9.48 17.52 0.95
C GLY A 124 -10.87 17.73 1.55
N ASN A 125 -11.84 18.14 0.72
CA ASN A 125 -13.17 18.56 1.21
C ASN A 125 -14.31 17.65 0.75
N VAL A 126 -14.19 17.04 -0.43
CA VAL A 126 -15.30 16.42 -1.17
C VAL A 126 -15.98 15.26 -0.42
N PHE A 127 -15.29 14.60 0.50
CA PHE A 127 -15.83 13.50 1.30
C PHE A 127 -16.85 13.96 2.34
N GLY A 128 -16.83 15.24 2.73
CA GLY A 128 -17.76 15.83 3.71
C GLY A 128 -18.99 16.50 3.08
N PHE A 129 -19.21 16.35 1.77
CA PHE A 129 -20.26 17.06 1.06
C PHE A 129 -21.66 16.55 1.44
N LYS A 130 -22.52 17.44 1.96
CA LYS A 130 -23.92 17.14 2.30
C LYS A 130 -24.73 16.45 1.19
N PRO A 131 -24.63 16.80 -0.11
CA PRO A 131 -25.39 16.13 -1.16
C PRO A 131 -24.90 14.70 -1.46
N LEU A 132 -23.81 14.25 -0.85
CA LEU A 132 -23.29 12.90 -0.98
C LEU A 132 -23.62 12.10 0.28
N LYS A 133 -24.18 10.90 0.11
CA LYS A 133 -24.34 9.93 1.19
C LYS A 133 -23.03 9.20 1.48
N ALA A 134 -22.28 8.89 0.42
CA ALA A 134 -20.95 8.31 0.52
C ALA A 134 -20.11 8.64 -0.72
N LEU A 135 -18.79 8.63 -0.55
CA LEU A 135 -17.82 8.86 -1.61
C LEU A 135 -16.61 7.96 -1.35
N ARG A 136 -16.13 7.25 -2.37
CA ARG A 136 -14.88 6.48 -2.29
C ARG A 136 -13.97 6.79 -3.47
N LEU A 137 -12.70 7.12 -3.21
CA LEU A 137 -11.68 7.22 -4.27
C LEU A 137 -11.17 5.81 -4.58
N GLU A 138 -11.51 5.29 -5.75
CA GLU A 138 -11.25 3.90 -6.13
C GLU A 138 -9.89 3.74 -6.80
N ASP A 139 -9.56 4.59 -7.76
CA ASP A 139 -8.28 4.52 -8.48
C ASP A 139 -7.86 5.90 -9.01
N MET A 140 -6.59 6.04 -9.35
CA MET A 140 -6.03 7.24 -9.98
C MET A 140 -5.05 6.88 -11.10
N ARG A 141 -5.10 7.64 -12.19
CA ARG A 141 -4.06 7.63 -13.24
C ARG A 141 -3.15 8.83 -13.05
N PHE A 142 -1.86 8.58 -12.91
CA PHE A 142 -0.84 9.62 -12.92
C PHE A 142 -0.16 9.71 -14.29
N PRO A 143 -0.09 10.89 -14.90
CA PRO A 143 0.62 11.08 -16.17
C PRO A 143 2.13 10.96 -15.95
N VAL A 144 2.86 10.49 -16.97
CA VAL A 144 4.33 10.36 -16.92
C VAL A 144 5.00 11.66 -16.47
N ALA A 145 4.52 12.80 -16.97
CA ALA A 145 5.01 14.12 -16.59
C ALA A 145 4.96 14.37 -15.08
N TYR A 146 3.89 13.96 -14.38
CA TYR A 146 3.79 14.10 -12.93
C TYR A 146 4.64 13.08 -12.19
N VAL A 147 4.61 11.81 -12.62
CA VAL A 147 5.39 10.71 -12.03
C VAL A 147 6.89 11.07 -11.98
N LYS A 148 7.43 11.68 -13.04
CA LYS A 148 8.84 12.10 -13.10
C LYS A 148 9.23 13.25 -12.17
N THR A 149 8.26 13.91 -11.53
CA THR A 149 8.56 14.92 -10.49
C THR A 149 8.87 14.30 -9.12
N PHE A 150 8.60 12.99 -8.96
CA PHE A 150 8.84 12.24 -7.74
C PHE A 150 10.13 11.42 -7.82
N GLN A 151 10.74 11.14 -6.65
CA GLN A 151 11.92 10.29 -6.54
C GLN A 151 11.60 8.80 -6.80
N GLY A 152 10.43 8.33 -6.37
CA GLY A 152 10.14 6.91 -6.25
C GLY A 152 10.90 6.22 -5.10
N PRO A 153 10.75 4.89 -4.94
CA PRO A 153 11.36 4.12 -3.86
C PRO A 153 12.85 4.37 -3.71
N ALA A 154 13.30 4.67 -2.48
CA ALA A 154 14.68 5.03 -2.16
C ALA A 154 15.70 3.98 -2.62
N THR A 155 15.41 2.71 -2.49
CA THR A 155 16.24 1.58 -2.92
C THR A 155 15.54 0.81 -4.04
N GLY A 156 14.28 0.42 -3.81
CA GLY A 156 13.52 -0.47 -4.67
C GLY A 156 13.97 -1.93 -4.68
N ILE A 157 13.12 -2.80 -5.21
CA ILE A 157 13.28 -4.28 -5.14
C ILE A 157 14.64 -4.77 -5.64
N VAL A 158 15.09 -4.26 -6.80
CA VAL A 158 16.32 -4.76 -7.45
C VAL A 158 17.54 -4.50 -6.56
N VAL A 159 17.76 -3.24 -6.20
CA VAL A 159 18.93 -2.83 -5.40
C VAL A 159 18.82 -3.36 -3.97
N GLU A 160 17.61 -3.52 -3.42
CA GLU A 160 17.45 -4.18 -2.12
C GLU A 160 17.98 -5.62 -2.16
N ARG A 161 17.59 -6.40 -3.16
CA ARG A 161 18.08 -7.79 -3.30
C ARG A 161 19.59 -7.85 -3.49
N GLU A 162 20.16 -6.92 -4.27
CA GLU A 162 21.60 -6.78 -4.45
C GLU A 162 22.32 -6.45 -3.13
N ARG A 163 21.80 -5.50 -2.34
CA ARG A 163 22.36 -5.13 -1.04
C ARG A 163 22.32 -6.27 -0.02
N LEU A 164 21.30 -7.12 -0.10
CA LEU A 164 21.11 -8.25 0.80
C LEU A 164 21.77 -9.54 0.32
N ASP A 165 22.16 -9.60 -0.96
CA ASP A 165 22.60 -10.80 -1.68
C ASP A 165 21.59 -11.96 -1.58
N LYS A 166 20.31 -11.67 -1.89
CA LYS A 166 19.19 -12.62 -1.72
C LYS A 166 18.25 -12.66 -2.92
N PHE A 167 18.29 -13.77 -3.65
CA PHE A 167 17.58 -13.96 -4.91
C PHE A 167 16.77 -15.27 -4.94
N GLY A 168 15.79 -15.36 -5.84
CA GLY A 168 15.04 -16.58 -6.14
C GLY A 168 14.04 -17.04 -5.09
N ARG A 169 13.77 -16.22 -4.06
CA ARG A 169 12.74 -16.46 -3.04
C ARG A 169 12.20 -15.16 -2.43
N PRO A 170 10.98 -15.21 -1.86
CA PRO A 170 10.54 -14.24 -0.86
C PRO A 170 11.55 -14.02 0.26
N LEU A 171 11.60 -12.78 0.74
CA LEU A 171 12.32 -12.45 1.97
C LEU A 171 11.46 -12.82 3.18
N LEU A 172 12.09 -13.25 4.28
CA LEU A 172 11.42 -13.69 5.50
C LEU A 172 11.63 -12.68 6.62
N GLY A 173 10.52 -12.26 7.25
CA GLY A 173 10.53 -11.34 8.38
C GLY A 173 9.75 -11.85 9.58
N ALA A 174 9.91 -11.20 10.73
CA ALA A 174 9.00 -11.37 11.88
C ALA A 174 8.92 -10.10 12.74
N THR A 175 7.70 -9.70 13.10
CA THR A 175 7.51 -8.66 14.13
C THR A 175 7.79 -9.25 15.50
N VAL A 176 8.65 -8.60 16.28
CA VAL A 176 8.93 -8.99 17.67
C VAL A 176 7.65 -8.95 18.52
N LYS A 177 7.52 -9.89 19.46
CA LYS A 177 6.35 -10.06 20.36
C LYS A 177 6.79 -10.27 21.82
N PRO A 178 5.97 -9.90 22.82
CA PRO A 178 4.67 -9.20 22.72
C PRO A 178 4.81 -7.80 22.10
N LYS A 179 3.69 -7.20 21.65
CA LYS A 179 3.74 -5.90 20.95
C LYS A 179 4.48 -4.83 21.77
N LEU A 180 4.16 -4.74 23.05
CA LEU A 180 4.74 -3.77 24.01
C LEU A 180 5.22 -4.50 25.28
N GLY A 181 6.14 -3.89 26.02
CA GLY A 181 6.54 -4.32 27.37
C GLY A 181 7.88 -5.06 27.47
N LEU A 182 8.53 -5.40 26.36
CA LEU A 182 9.91 -5.91 26.39
C LEU A 182 10.91 -4.78 26.66
N SER A 183 11.95 -5.07 27.44
CA SER A 183 13.12 -4.20 27.58
C SER A 183 14.04 -4.29 26.36
N GLY A 184 14.92 -3.29 26.16
CA GLY A 184 15.86 -3.26 25.02
C GLY A 184 16.71 -4.52 24.89
N ARG A 185 17.25 -5.02 26.01
CA ARG A 185 18.05 -6.25 26.05
C ARG A 185 17.26 -7.49 25.60
N ASN A 186 16.03 -7.64 26.09
CA ASN A 186 15.18 -8.77 25.72
C ASN A 186 14.68 -8.64 24.28
N TYR A 187 14.48 -7.41 23.79
CA TYR A 187 14.19 -7.15 22.37
C TYR A 187 15.32 -7.69 21.48
N GLY A 188 16.58 -7.30 21.78
CA GLY A 188 17.76 -7.79 21.08
C GLY A 188 17.90 -9.32 21.15
N ARG A 189 17.56 -9.94 22.30
CA ARG A 189 17.55 -11.41 22.42
C ARG A 189 16.58 -12.06 21.43
N VAL A 190 15.35 -11.55 21.30
CA VAL A 190 14.36 -12.07 20.34
C VAL A 190 14.85 -11.88 18.90
N VAL A 191 15.40 -10.70 18.58
CA VAL A 191 16.00 -10.40 17.26
C VAL A 191 17.08 -11.42 16.92
N TYR A 192 18.03 -11.67 17.83
CA TYR A 192 19.13 -12.60 17.60
C TYR A 192 18.63 -14.02 17.32
N GLU A 193 17.75 -14.57 18.16
CA GLU A 193 17.25 -15.94 18.01
C GLU A 193 16.49 -16.13 16.69
N ALA A 194 15.68 -15.14 16.30
CA ALA A 194 14.89 -15.18 15.07
C ALA A 194 15.77 -15.10 13.81
N LEU A 195 16.72 -14.17 13.78
CA LEU A 195 17.64 -14.00 12.64
C LEU A 195 18.59 -15.19 12.50
N LYS A 196 19.15 -15.67 13.62
CA LYS A 196 20.02 -16.86 13.62
C LYS A 196 19.26 -18.11 13.16
N GLY A 197 17.98 -18.23 13.50
CA GLY A 197 17.17 -19.38 13.11
C GLY A 197 16.81 -19.44 11.62
N GLY A 198 17.06 -18.38 10.84
CA GLY A 198 16.94 -18.40 9.38
C GLY A 198 16.15 -17.25 8.76
N LEU A 199 15.55 -16.35 9.55
CA LEU A 199 14.89 -15.17 9.00
C LEU A 199 15.91 -14.19 8.40
N ASP A 200 15.48 -13.45 7.38
CA ASP A 200 16.27 -12.36 6.79
C ASP A 200 16.17 -11.12 7.66
N PHE A 201 14.98 -10.89 8.21
CA PHE A 201 14.65 -9.72 8.98
C PHE A 201 13.86 -10.03 10.24
N THR A 202 13.98 -9.13 11.22
CA THR A 202 12.93 -8.87 12.21
C THR A 202 12.44 -7.44 12.10
N LYS A 203 11.44 -7.04 12.88
CA LYS A 203 11.05 -5.65 12.97
C LYS A 203 10.53 -5.27 14.33
N ASP A 204 10.70 -3.99 14.65
CA ASP A 204 9.93 -3.33 15.68
C ASP A 204 8.42 -3.47 15.38
N ASP A 205 7.59 -3.55 16.41
CA ASP A 205 6.14 -3.43 16.24
C ASP A 205 5.76 -1.98 15.90
N GLU A 206 4.65 -1.72 15.21
CA GLU A 206 4.31 -0.36 14.76
C GLU A 206 4.11 0.63 15.92
N ASN A 207 3.77 0.11 17.10
CA ASN A 207 3.60 0.91 18.31
C ASN A 207 4.82 0.85 19.25
N ILE A 208 5.95 0.27 18.84
CA ILE A 208 7.22 0.37 19.54
C ILE A 208 7.97 1.59 19.00
N ASN A 209 8.06 2.64 19.82
CA ASN A 209 8.78 3.87 19.47
C ASN A 209 9.81 4.14 20.58
N SER A 210 9.44 4.93 21.60
CA SER A 210 10.23 5.13 22.81
C SER A 210 9.27 5.26 23.99
N GLN A 211 9.18 4.21 24.80
CA GLN A 211 8.25 4.13 25.93
C GLN A 211 8.99 4.01 27.26
N PRO A 212 8.34 4.26 28.40
CA PRO A 212 8.97 4.12 29.73
C PRO A 212 9.60 2.74 29.99
N PHE A 213 9.07 1.67 29.40
CA PHE A 213 9.62 0.31 29.57
C PHE A 213 10.82 0.02 28.65
N MET A 214 11.05 0.83 27.62
CA MET A 214 12.14 0.67 26.66
C MET A 214 12.38 1.97 25.87
N HIS A 215 13.44 2.67 26.24
CA HIS A 215 13.92 3.80 25.46
C HIS A 215 14.48 3.32 24.11
N TRP A 216 14.29 4.13 23.05
CA TRP A 216 14.61 3.72 21.69
C TRP A 216 16.11 3.47 21.46
N ARG A 217 16.98 4.27 22.10
CA ARG A 217 18.43 4.16 21.93
C ARG A 217 18.96 2.83 22.46
N ASP A 218 18.48 2.39 23.62
CA ASP A 218 18.83 1.09 24.20
C ASP A 218 18.40 -0.06 23.28
N ARG A 219 17.18 0.04 22.72
CA ARG A 219 16.68 -0.96 21.76
C ARG A 219 17.59 -1.04 20.54
N PHE A 220 17.95 0.09 19.94
CA PHE A 220 18.77 0.13 18.73
C PHE A 220 20.13 -0.51 18.97
N LEU A 221 20.79 -0.20 20.09
CA LEU A 221 22.08 -0.78 20.46
C LEU A 221 22.02 -2.31 20.61
N TYR A 222 21.08 -2.83 21.42
CA TYR A 222 20.94 -4.27 21.61
C TYR A 222 20.49 -5.01 20.35
N CYS A 223 19.67 -4.36 19.51
CA CYS A 223 19.26 -4.91 18.22
C CYS A 223 20.43 -5.01 17.24
N MET A 224 21.29 -3.99 17.17
CA MET A 224 22.44 -4.03 16.27
C MET A 224 23.54 -4.99 16.76
N GLU A 225 23.71 -5.19 18.08
CA GLU A 225 24.50 -6.32 18.59
C GLU A 225 23.93 -7.65 18.09
N ALA A 226 22.62 -7.85 18.22
CA ALA A 226 21.93 -9.06 17.81
C ALA A 226 22.02 -9.35 16.30
N VAL A 227 21.83 -8.33 15.46
CA VAL A 227 21.98 -8.42 14.00
C VAL A 227 23.38 -8.87 13.62
N ASN A 228 24.42 -8.19 14.13
CA ASN A 228 25.81 -8.52 13.82
C ASN A 228 26.18 -9.93 14.29
N ARG A 229 25.70 -10.37 15.46
CA ARG A 229 25.93 -11.73 15.94
C ARG A 229 25.25 -12.80 15.08
N ALA A 230 24.02 -12.55 14.62
CA ALA A 230 23.32 -13.47 13.73
C ALA A 230 23.96 -13.53 12.34
N GLN A 231 24.42 -12.39 11.81
CA GLN A 231 25.19 -12.32 10.57
C GLN A 231 26.50 -13.09 10.69
N ALA A 232 27.30 -12.89 11.74
CA ALA A 232 28.51 -13.64 11.98
C ALA A 232 28.28 -15.16 12.13
N ALA A 233 27.13 -15.56 12.68
CA ALA A 233 26.79 -16.98 12.87
C ALA A 233 26.28 -17.67 11.59
N SER A 234 25.76 -16.92 10.61
CA SER A 234 25.12 -17.47 9.42
C SER A 234 25.85 -17.18 8.11
N GLY A 235 26.69 -16.13 8.07
CA GLY A 235 27.31 -15.63 6.85
C GLY A 235 26.35 -14.85 5.94
N GLU A 236 25.07 -14.70 6.31
CA GLU A 236 24.09 -13.93 5.52
C GLU A 236 23.95 -12.51 6.04
N VAL A 237 23.71 -11.54 5.15
CA VAL A 237 23.29 -10.18 5.55
C VAL A 237 21.96 -10.27 6.32
N LYS A 238 21.91 -9.68 7.52
CA LYS A 238 20.71 -9.63 8.37
C LYS A 238 20.29 -8.19 8.65
N GLY A 239 19.04 -7.99 9.05
CA GLY A 239 18.58 -6.69 9.50
C GLY A 239 17.41 -6.77 10.48
N THR A 240 17.13 -5.66 11.15
CA THR A 240 15.88 -5.48 11.88
C THR A 240 15.35 -4.10 11.62
N TYR A 241 14.05 -3.97 11.36
CA TYR A 241 13.48 -2.67 11.00
C TYR A 241 13.36 -1.83 12.26
N LEU A 242 14.34 -0.96 12.47
CA LEU A 242 14.38 -0.03 13.61
C LEU A 242 13.33 1.06 13.39
N ASN A 243 12.33 1.15 14.28
CA ASN A 243 11.23 2.11 14.13
C ASN A 243 11.67 3.52 14.53
N ILE A 244 11.74 4.40 13.54
CA ILE A 244 12.13 5.79 13.69
C ILE A 244 10.92 6.74 13.84
N THR A 245 9.68 6.25 13.76
CA THR A 245 8.45 7.04 14.00
C THR A 245 8.52 7.77 15.35
N ALA A 246 8.34 9.08 15.35
CA ALA A 246 8.42 9.93 16.52
C ALA A 246 7.36 11.05 16.50
N GLY A 247 7.33 11.87 17.56
CA GLY A 247 6.36 12.97 17.69
C GLY A 247 6.70 14.19 16.82
N THR A 248 7.96 14.38 16.45
CA THR A 248 8.47 15.50 15.66
C THR A 248 9.41 15.02 14.56
N MET A 249 9.65 15.84 13.54
CA MET A 249 10.62 15.52 12.48
C MET A 249 12.06 15.48 13.02
N GLU A 250 12.37 16.34 13.99
CA GLU A 250 13.68 16.42 14.64
C GLU A 250 14.01 15.10 15.35
N ASP A 251 13.07 14.57 16.14
CA ASP A 251 13.22 13.27 16.81
C ASP A 251 13.32 12.12 15.80
N MET A 252 12.58 12.18 14.69
CA MET A 252 12.68 11.19 13.62
C MET A 252 14.06 11.18 12.97
N TYR A 253 14.60 12.36 12.64
CA TYR A 253 15.95 12.49 12.10
C TYR A 253 17.01 12.02 13.09
N GLU A 254 16.89 12.34 14.39
CA GLU A 254 17.82 11.86 15.41
C GLU A 254 17.88 10.32 15.44
N ARG A 255 16.72 9.67 15.39
CA ARG A 255 16.66 8.20 15.36
C ARG A 255 17.21 7.63 14.06
N ALA A 256 16.89 8.25 12.93
CA ALA A 256 17.37 7.82 11.62
C ALA A 256 18.90 7.91 11.50
N GLU A 257 19.48 9.04 11.92
CA GLU A 257 20.93 9.23 11.94
C GLU A 257 21.62 8.25 12.90
N PHE A 258 21.03 7.98 14.06
CA PHE A 258 21.61 6.98 14.97
C PHE A 258 21.54 5.55 14.39
N ALA A 259 20.44 5.18 13.71
CA ALA A 259 20.36 3.88 13.03
C ALA A 259 21.42 3.74 11.92
N LYS A 260 21.69 4.82 11.19
CA LYS A 260 22.77 4.90 10.19
C LYS A 260 24.16 4.80 10.84
N GLU A 261 24.41 5.52 11.94
CA GLU A 261 25.68 5.47 12.67
C GLU A 261 26.01 4.05 13.15
N LEU A 262 24.99 3.29 13.57
CA LEU A 262 25.14 1.88 13.97
C LEU A 262 25.31 0.91 12.79
N GLY A 263 25.16 1.37 11.55
CA GLY A 263 25.27 0.54 10.35
C GLY A 263 24.04 -0.34 10.08
N SER A 264 22.84 0.08 10.49
CA SER A 264 21.62 -0.64 10.09
C SER A 264 21.44 -0.58 8.57
N CYS A 265 20.96 -1.66 7.96
CA CYS A 265 20.61 -1.68 6.54
C CYS A 265 19.18 -1.20 6.25
N ILE A 266 18.34 -1.13 7.28
CA ILE A 266 16.90 -0.84 7.16
C ILE A 266 16.35 -0.13 8.39
N VAL A 267 15.42 0.81 8.16
CA VAL A 267 14.58 1.43 9.19
C VAL A 267 13.11 1.29 8.82
N MET A 268 12.21 1.48 9.78
CA MET A 268 10.78 1.58 9.50
C MET A 268 10.13 2.86 10.00
N ILE A 269 9.08 3.23 9.29
CA ILE A 269 8.16 4.33 9.59
C ILE A 269 6.72 3.84 9.55
N ASP A 270 5.83 4.56 10.21
CA ASP A 270 4.40 4.28 10.24
C ASP A 270 3.62 5.31 9.43
N LEU A 271 2.61 4.89 8.66
CA LEU A 271 1.78 5.77 7.83
C LEU A 271 1.16 6.96 8.58
N VAL A 272 0.93 6.81 9.89
CA VAL A 272 0.36 7.85 10.75
C VAL A 272 1.23 9.10 10.92
N ILE A 273 2.52 9.06 10.54
CA ILE A 273 3.38 10.26 10.58
C ILE A 273 2.99 11.31 9.52
N GLY A 274 2.19 10.92 8.52
CA GLY A 274 1.72 11.79 7.45
C GLY A 274 2.68 11.90 6.26
N TYR A 275 2.12 12.29 5.10
CA TYR A 275 2.81 12.22 3.81
C TYR A 275 4.07 13.10 3.73
N THR A 276 4.05 14.28 4.34
CA THR A 276 5.22 15.19 4.37
C THR A 276 6.42 14.56 5.07
N ALA A 277 6.19 13.92 6.22
CA ALA A 277 7.24 13.22 6.97
C ALA A 277 7.74 11.99 6.20
N ILE A 278 6.83 11.22 5.59
CA ILE A 278 7.18 10.07 4.73
C ILE A 278 8.08 10.50 3.56
N GLN A 279 7.71 11.56 2.83
CA GLN A 279 8.53 12.06 1.71
C GLN A 279 9.89 12.59 2.19
N SER A 280 9.95 13.20 3.37
CA SER A 280 11.20 13.66 3.99
C SER A 280 12.11 12.48 4.34
N MET A 281 11.56 11.41 4.92
CA MET A 281 12.28 10.19 5.24
C MET A 281 12.71 9.40 4.00
N ALA A 282 11.90 9.37 2.93
CA ALA A 282 12.28 8.74 1.66
C ALA A 282 13.47 9.45 0.98
N LYS A 283 13.49 10.79 1.01
CA LYS A 283 14.63 11.58 0.53
C LYS A 283 15.87 11.34 1.40
N TRP A 284 15.69 11.29 2.72
CA TRP A 284 16.78 10.99 3.65
C TRP A 284 17.34 9.57 3.43
N ALA A 285 16.48 8.57 3.28
CA ALA A 285 16.85 7.17 3.09
C ALA A 285 17.71 6.99 1.83
N ARG A 286 17.31 7.60 0.70
CA ARG A 286 18.10 7.63 -0.55
C ARG A 286 19.47 8.26 -0.36
N ARG A 287 19.56 9.38 0.37
CA ARG A 287 20.84 10.10 0.59
C ARG A 287 21.79 9.38 1.56
N ASN A 288 21.28 8.41 2.31
CA ASN A 288 22.01 7.73 3.37
C ASN A 288 22.04 6.21 3.19
N ASP A 289 21.78 5.73 1.98
CA ASP A 289 21.82 4.30 1.61
C ASP A 289 21.00 3.37 2.51
N MET A 290 19.86 3.86 3.00
CA MET A 290 18.99 3.14 3.92
C MET A 290 17.77 2.56 3.20
N ILE A 291 17.42 1.30 3.47
CA ILE A 291 16.14 0.74 3.02
C ILE A 291 15.01 1.29 3.92
N LEU A 292 13.93 1.77 3.33
CA LEU A 292 12.82 2.39 4.06
C LEU A 292 11.54 1.54 4.05
N HIS A 293 11.25 0.92 5.19
CA HIS A 293 10.02 0.14 5.36
C HIS A 293 8.84 1.00 5.83
N LEU A 294 7.69 0.93 5.15
CA LEU A 294 6.45 1.55 5.59
C LEU A 294 5.47 0.52 6.17
N HIS A 295 5.17 0.66 7.47
CA HIS A 295 4.02 0.02 8.07
C HIS A 295 2.76 0.89 7.88
N ARG A 296 1.67 0.29 7.42
CA ARG A 296 0.44 1.01 7.03
C ARG A 296 -0.50 1.35 8.20
N ALA A 297 0.04 1.66 9.38
CA ALA A 297 -0.77 1.94 10.57
C ALA A 297 -1.90 2.95 10.27
N GLY A 298 -3.12 2.64 10.73
CA GLY A 298 -4.29 3.51 10.52
C GLY A 298 -4.98 3.39 9.16
N HIS A 299 -4.39 2.75 8.13
CA HIS A 299 -4.99 2.74 6.78
C HIS A 299 -6.44 2.20 6.73
N SER A 300 -6.76 1.19 7.55
CA SER A 300 -8.08 0.53 7.54
C SER A 300 -9.22 1.42 8.04
N THR A 301 -8.93 2.58 8.64
CA THR A 301 -9.97 3.54 9.05
C THR A 301 -10.72 4.14 7.85
N TYR A 302 -10.07 4.21 6.69
CA TYR A 302 -10.64 4.76 5.45
C TYR A 302 -10.48 3.84 4.23
N THR A 303 -9.82 2.67 4.33
CA THR A 303 -9.67 1.75 3.18
C THR A 303 -10.63 0.56 3.20
N ARG A 304 -11.18 0.21 4.38
CA ARG A 304 -11.89 -1.05 4.61
C ARG A 304 -13.28 -1.14 3.95
N GLN A 305 -14.03 -0.04 3.95
CA GLN A 305 -15.41 -0.03 3.48
C GLN A 305 -15.45 0.26 1.98
N LYS A 306 -16.18 -0.57 1.21
CA LYS A 306 -16.33 -0.39 -0.24
C LYS A 306 -17.18 0.84 -0.61
N SER A 307 -18.03 1.31 0.28
CA SER A 307 -18.92 2.45 0.03
C SER A 307 -18.28 3.82 0.24
N HIS A 308 -17.29 3.94 1.13
CA HIS A 308 -16.72 5.24 1.52
C HIS A 308 -15.23 5.15 1.85
N GLY A 309 -14.46 6.17 1.47
CA GLY A 309 -13.06 6.35 1.85
C GLY A 309 -12.08 6.32 0.67
N VAL A 310 -10.91 5.74 0.83
CA VAL A 310 -9.87 5.68 -0.21
C VAL A 310 -9.43 4.24 -0.35
N SER A 311 -9.51 3.65 -1.54
CA SER A 311 -9.00 2.29 -1.75
C SER A 311 -7.50 2.22 -1.46
N PHE A 312 -7.05 1.09 -0.90
CA PHE A 312 -5.63 0.90 -0.60
C PHE A 312 -4.75 0.95 -1.85
N ARG A 313 -5.26 0.65 -3.05
CA ARG A 313 -4.48 0.79 -4.30
C ARG A 313 -4.01 2.23 -4.53
N VAL A 314 -4.85 3.21 -4.20
CA VAL A 314 -4.51 4.64 -4.32
C VAL A 314 -3.43 5.00 -3.32
N ILE A 315 -3.53 4.51 -2.08
CA ILE A 315 -2.49 4.68 -1.06
C ILE A 315 -1.17 4.04 -1.51
N ALA A 316 -1.21 2.84 -2.09
CA ALA A 316 -0.01 2.17 -2.63
C ALA A 316 0.62 2.99 -3.76
N LYS A 317 -0.18 3.55 -4.69
CA LYS A 317 0.33 4.46 -5.72
C LYS A 317 1.00 5.70 -5.12
N TRP A 318 0.36 6.34 -4.14
CA TRP A 318 0.93 7.52 -3.46
C TRP A 318 2.23 7.19 -2.73
N MET A 319 2.32 6.02 -2.09
CA MET A 319 3.51 5.62 -1.34
C MET A 319 4.67 5.20 -2.25
N ARG A 320 4.37 4.62 -3.43
CA ARG A 320 5.39 4.40 -4.48
C ARG A 320 5.94 5.74 -4.99
N LEU A 321 5.08 6.73 -5.23
CA LEU A 321 5.52 8.09 -5.58
C LEU A 321 6.30 8.75 -4.42
N ALA A 322 5.83 8.61 -3.17
CA ALA A 322 6.47 9.20 -2.00
C ALA A 322 7.89 8.67 -1.75
N GLY A 323 8.11 7.39 -2.08
CA GLY A 323 9.43 6.79 -2.20
C GLY A 323 9.83 5.83 -1.10
N VAL A 324 8.87 5.11 -0.51
CA VAL A 324 9.17 4.01 0.43
C VAL A 324 9.56 2.74 -0.34
N ASP A 325 10.40 1.91 0.27
CA ASP A 325 10.88 0.68 -0.33
C ASP A 325 9.95 -0.49 -0.08
N HIS A 326 9.41 -0.58 1.13
CA HIS A 326 8.41 -1.60 1.47
C HIS A 326 7.07 -0.98 1.80
N ILE A 327 5.99 -1.70 1.51
CA ILE A 327 4.68 -1.41 2.09
C ILE A 327 3.95 -2.71 2.43
N HIS A 328 3.25 -2.75 3.57
CA HIS A 328 2.33 -3.84 3.87
C HIS A 328 1.17 -3.86 2.87
N ALA A 329 1.00 -4.95 2.13
CA ALA A 329 0.04 -5.03 1.01
C ALA A 329 -1.06 -6.09 1.19
N GLY A 330 -1.10 -6.77 2.35
CA GLY A 330 -2.09 -7.81 2.65
C GLY A 330 -1.57 -9.22 2.40
N THR A 331 -2.27 -10.20 2.97
CA THR A 331 -1.86 -11.62 3.00
C THR A 331 -2.85 -12.55 2.32
N VAL A 332 -4.07 -12.10 2.03
CA VAL A 332 -5.22 -12.90 1.58
C VAL A 332 -5.70 -13.92 2.62
N VAL A 333 -4.82 -14.83 3.06
CA VAL A 333 -5.15 -15.97 3.95
C VAL A 333 -4.89 -15.71 5.43
N GLY A 334 -4.37 -14.51 5.77
CA GLY A 334 -4.06 -14.13 7.14
C GLY A 334 -5.25 -13.52 7.88
N LYS A 335 -4.98 -13.00 9.07
CA LYS A 335 -6.03 -12.50 9.98
C LYS A 335 -6.63 -11.13 9.60
N LEU A 336 -6.03 -10.43 8.65
CA LEU A 336 -6.46 -9.10 8.21
C LEU A 336 -7.22 -9.24 6.89
N GLU A 337 -8.08 -8.27 6.60
CA GLU A 337 -8.86 -8.27 5.36
C GLU A 337 -7.95 -8.24 4.12
N GLY A 338 -8.39 -8.95 3.07
CA GLY A 338 -7.75 -8.99 1.77
C GLY A 338 -8.43 -9.99 0.84
N ASP A 339 -9.30 -9.50 -0.04
CA ASP A 339 -9.77 -10.29 -1.18
C ASP A 339 -8.59 -10.66 -2.11
N PRO A 340 -8.53 -11.90 -2.64
CA PRO A 340 -7.43 -12.34 -3.49
C PRO A 340 -7.21 -11.47 -4.73
N ASN A 341 -8.28 -11.10 -5.44
CA ASN A 341 -8.19 -10.32 -6.68
C ASN A 341 -7.86 -8.87 -6.41
N THR A 342 -8.50 -8.27 -5.39
CA THR A 342 -8.18 -6.91 -4.94
C THR A 342 -6.71 -6.83 -4.49
N THR A 343 -6.25 -7.83 -3.73
CA THR A 343 -4.85 -7.89 -3.24
C THR A 343 -3.87 -8.04 -4.38
N ARG A 344 -4.17 -8.85 -5.41
CA ARG A 344 -3.33 -8.96 -6.60
C ARG A 344 -3.14 -7.61 -7.28
N GLY A 345 -4.20 -6.80 -7.42
CA GLY A 345 -4.09 -5.43 -7.92
C GLY A 345 -3.17 -4.54 -7.09
N TYR A 346 -3.14 -4.69 -5.75
CA TYR A 346 -2.19 -3.98 -4.89
C TYR A 346 -0.74 -4.37 -5.18
N TYR A 347 -0.48 -5.67 -5.35
CA TYR A 347 0.86 -6.18 -5.66
C TYR A 347 1.32 -5.74 -7.05
N ASP A 348 0.43 -5.73 -8.05
CA ASP A 348 0.73 -5.25 -9.40
C ASP A 348 1.15 -3.77 -9.35
N VAL A 349 0.43 -2.92 -8.60
CA VAL A 349 0.77 -1.50 -8.40
C VAL A 349 2.15 -1.31 -7.74
N CYS A 350 2.52 -2.21 -6.83
CA CYS A 350 3.82 -2.13 -6.15
C CYS A 350 4.98 -2.49 -7.09
N ARG A 351 4.79 -3.47 -7.98
CA ARG A 351 5.91 -4.17 -8.65
C ARG A 351 6.04 -3.92 -10.14
N GLU A 352 4.95 -3.72 -10.87
CA GLU A 352 5.05 -3.65 -12.33
C GLU A 352 5.53 -2.27 -12.80
N ASP A 353 6.18 -2.24 -13.96
CA ASP A 353 6.56 -0.97 -14.63
C ASP A 353 5.37 -0.36 -15.39
N PHE A 354 4.43 -1.22 -15.80
CA PHE A 354 3.16 -0.84 -16.41
C PHE A 354 2.05 -1.72 -15.84
N ASN A 355 0.96 -1.10 -15.39
CA ASN A 355 -0.28 -1.81 -15.03
C ASN A 355 -1.32 -1.55 -16.11
N PRO A 356 -1.75 -2.56 -16.89
CA PRO A 356 -2.91 -2.41 -17.76
C PRO A 356 -4.20 -2.32 -16.94
N THR A 357 -5.23 -1.68 -17.49
CA THR A 357 -6.59 -1.76 -16.96
C THR A 357 -6.99 -3.23 -16.82
N LYS A 358 -7.41 -3.60 -15.60
CA LYS A 358 -7.82 -4.94 -15.22
C LYS A 358 -8.86 -4.86 -14.11
N LEU A 359 -10.12 -4.74 -14.53
CA LEU A 359 -11.25 -4.41 -13.65
C LEU A 359 -11.50 -5.46 -12.57
N GLU A 360 -11.21 -6.73 -12.88
CA GLU A 360 -11.29 -7.83 -11.92
C GLU A 360 -10.30 -7.71 -10.76
N HIS A 361 -9.20 -6.98 -10.95
CA HIS A 361 -8.23 -6.64 -9.89
C HIS A 361 -8.46 -5.23 -9.30
N GLY A 362 -9.50 -4.53 -9.76
CA GLY A 362 -9.79 -3.15 -9.39
C GLY A 362 -8.80 -2.12 -9.98
N LEU A 363 -8.12 -2.45 -11.07
CA LEU A 363 -7.27 -1.53 -11.82
C LEU A 363 -8.10 -0.90 -12.94
N PHE A 364 -8.45 0.37 -12.82
CA PHE A 364 -9.38 1.04 -13.75
C PHE A 364 -8.67 1.79 -14.87
N PHE A 365 -7.40 2.10 -14.68
CA PHE A 365 -6.59 2.86 -15.63
C PHE A 365 -5.28 2.15 -15.95
N ASP A 366 -4.89 2.23 -17.22
CA ASP A 366 -3.52 2.03 -17.64
C ASP A 366 -2.59 2.99 -16.88
N GLN A 367 -1.59 2.45 -16.20
CA GLN A 367 -0.64 3.22 -15.39
C GLN A 367 0.80 2.88 -15.79
N HIS A 368 1.48 3.84 -16.43
CA HIS A 368 2.92 3.79 -16.63
C HIS A 368 3.66 4.38 -15.41
N TRP A 369 4.66 3.67 -14.90
CA TRP A 369 5.46 4.12 -13.74
C TRP A 369 6.71 4.90 -14.12
N ALA A 370 6.93 5.14 -15.41
CA ALA A 370 8.02 5.99 -15.91
C ALA A 370 9.40 5.64 -15.32
N SER A 371 9.64 4.33 -15.18
CA SER A 371 10.84 3.75 -14.58
C SER A 371 11.08 4.14 -13.12
N LEU A 372 10.04 4.53 -12.37
CA LEU A 372 10.15 4.57 -10.92
C LEU A 372 10.45 3.15 -10.41
N ASN A 373 11.37 3.10 -9.46
CA ASN A 373 11.73 1.87 -8.78
C ASN A 373 10.49 1.09 -8.32
N LYS A 374 10.60 -0.24 -8.35
CA LYS A 374 9.58 -1.14 -7.85
C LYS A 374 9.59 -1.10 -6.32
N MET A 375 8.41 -1.08 -5.71
CA MET A 375 8.22 -1.11 -4.26
C MET A 375 7.93 -2.56 -3.82
N MET A 376 8.61 -3.05 -2.80
CA MET A 376 8.46 -4.41 -2.28
C MET A 376 7.16 -4.52 -1.45
N PRO A 377 6.16 -5.32 -1.86
CA PRO A 377 5.02 -5.60 -1.01
C PRO A 377 5.42 -6.49 0.18
N VAL A 378 4.72 -6.32 1.30
CA VAL A 378 4.92 -7.09 2.53
C VAL A 378 3.62 -7.77 2.93
N ALA A 379 3.67 -9.09 3.08
CA ALA A 379 2.57 -9.91 3.56
C ALA A 379 2.79 -10.20 5.05
N SER A 380 1.97 -9.59 5.92
CA SER A 380 2.13 -9.70 7.38
C SER A 380 0.80 -9.85 8.09
N GLY A 381 0.77 -10.72 9.10
CA GLY A 381 -0.33 -10.82 10.06
C GLY A 381 -1.14 -12.11 9.97
N GLY A 382 -1.01 -12.95 11.00
CA GLY A 382 -1.80 -14.17 11.14
C GLY A 382 -1.51 -15.24 10.11
N ILE A 383 -0.29 -15.25 9.54
CA ILE A 383 0.18 -16.29 8.62
C ILE A 383 1.13 -17.26 9.33
N HIS A 384 1.20 -18.51 8.84
CA HIS A 384 2.07 -19.57 9.36
C HIS A 384 2.61 -20.48 8.24
N ALA A 385 3.61 -21.30 8.55
CA ALA A 385 4.31 -22.16 7.58
C ALA A 385 3.39 -23.08 6.74
N GLY A 386 2.25 -23.51 7.29
CA GLY A 386 1.28 -24.36 6.59
C GLY A 386 0.65 -23.71 5.35
N GLN A 387 0.60 -22.38 5.32
CA GLN A 387 0.01 -21.60 4.24
C GLN A 387 1.02 -21.23 3.14
N MET A 388 2.25 -21.72 3.20
CA MET A 388 3.34 -21.27 2.32
C MET A 388 3.03 -21.46 0.82
N HIS A 389 2.32 -22.53 0.47
CA HIS A 389 1.88 -22.78 -0.91
C HIS A 389 0.92 -21.69 -1.42
N GLN A 390 -0.07 -21.32 -0.61
CA GLN A 390 -1.03 -20.26 -0.93
C GLN A 390 -0.34 -18.90 -1.03
N LEU A 391 0.57 -18.60 -0.10
CA LEU A 391 1.32 -17.34 -0.11
C LEU A 391 2.17 -17.21 -1.38
N LEU A 392 2.86 -18.27 -1.80
CA LEU A 392 3.70 -18.24 -2.99
C LEU A 392 2.88 -18.10 -4.28
N ASP A 393 1.76 -18.80 -4.38
CA ASP A 393 0.81 -18.69 -5.52
C ASP A 393 0.19 -17.30 -5.63
N LEU A 394 -0.34 -16.78 -4.52
CA LEU A 394 -1.08 -15.53 -4.53
C LEU A 394 -0.17 -14.30 -4.64
N LEU A 395 1.04 -14.37 -4.08
CA LEU A 395 1.88 -13.19 -3.83
C LEU A 395 3.19 -13.20 -4.62
N GLY A 396 3.64 -14.35 -5.14
CA GLY A 396 4.88 -14.48 -5.90
C GLY A 396 6.16 -14.35 -5.07
N GLU A 397 7.28 -14.02 -5.72
CA GLU A 397 8.62 -14.02 -5.10
C GLU A 397 9.07 -12.67 -4.55
N ASP A 398 8.77 -11.59 -5.25
CA ASP A 398 9.12 -10.24 -4.84
C ASP A 398 8.11 -9.76 -3.79
N VAL A 399 8.28 -10.30 -2.58
CA VAL A 399 7.49 -10.02 -1.38
C VAL A 399 8.33 -10.32 -0.13
N VAL A 400 8.05 -9.60 0.97
CA VAL A 400 8.50 -10.01 2.32
C VAL A 400 7.35 -10.72 3.04
N LEU A 401 7.53 -11.99 3.42
CA LEU A 401 6.56 -12.75 4.22
C LEU A 401 6.92 -12.66 5.71
N GLN A 402 6.00 -12.13 6.53
CA GLN A 402 6.26 -11.83 7.94
C GLN A 402 5.47 -12.69 8.93
N PHE A 403 6.20 -13.50 9.69
CA PHE A 403 5.68 -14.50 10.62
C PHE A 403 5.96 -14.11 12.08
N GLY A 404 5.32 -13.06 12.60
CA GLY A 404 5.50 -12.64 14.00
C GLY A 404 5.10 -13.75 14.99
N GLY A 405 3.80 -14.04 15.08
CA GLY A 405 3.28 -15.14 15.90
C GLY A 405 3.76 -16.52 15.42
N GLY A 406 3.82 -16.73 14.10
CA GLY A 406 4.28 -17.97 13.48
C GLY A 406 5.78 -18.29 13.64
N THR A 407 6.56 -17.37 14.22
CA THR A 407 7.95 -17.62 14.63
C THR A 407 8.06 -17.70 16.15
N ILE A 408 7.60 -16.66 16.85
CA ILE A 408 7.84 -16.50 18.29
C ILE A 408 6.96 -17.43 19.11
N GLY A 409 5.77 -17.80 18.60
CA GLY A 409 4.85 -18.73 19.24
C GLY A 409 5.20 -20.21 19.04
N HIS A 410 6.35 -20.52 18.42
CA HIS A 410 6.74 -21.91 18.17
C HIS A 410 7.11 -22.62 19.49
N PRO A 411 6.60 -23.84 19.75
CA PRO A 411 6.74 -24.51 21.05
C PRO A 411 8.19 -24.88 21.42
N MET A 412 9.07 -25.00 20.42
CA MET A 412 10.50 -25.30 20.63
C MET A 412 11.38 -24.04 20.71
N GLY A 413 10.77 -22.84 20.76
CA GLY A 413 11.47 -21.56 20.82
C GLY A 413 11.62 -20.85 19.47
N ILE A 414 12.11 -19.61 19.53
CA ILE A 414 12.11 -18.63 18.43
C ILE A 414 12.95 -19.12 17.24
N ALA A 415 14.17 -19.60 17.49
CA ALA A 415 15.05 -20.07 16.42
C ALA A 415 14.43 -21.25 15.65
N ALA A 416 13.75 -22.17 16.34
CA ALA A 416 13.05 -23.27 15.70
C ALA A 416 11.87 -22.79 14.84
N GLY A 417 11.10 -21.79 15.30
CA GLY A 417 10.06 -21.17 14.50
C GLY A 417 10.60 -20.50 13.22
N ALA A 418 11.74 -19.82 13.32
CA ALA A 418 12.41 -19.22 12.17
C ALA A 418 12.88 -20.30 11.17
N THR A 419 13.47 -21.39 11.66
CA THR A 419 13.88 -22.54 10.84
C THR A 419 12.68 -23.18 10.15
N ALA A 420 11.56 -23.36 10.86
CA ALA A 420 10.33 -23.92 10.28
C ALA A 420 9.83 -23.09 9.09
N ASN A 421 9.75 -21.77 9.24
CA ASN A 421 9.31 -20.86 8.17
C ASN A 421 10.28 -20.88 6.98
N ARG A 422 11.60 -20.90 7.23
CA ARG A 422 12.63 -20.96 6.19
C ARG A 422 12.57 -22.27 5.39
N VAL A 423 12.51 -23.41 6.08
CA VAL A 423 12.43 -24.72 5.43
C VAL A 423 11.14 -24.88 4.63
N ALA A 424 10.00 -24.42 5.17
CA ALA A 424 8.73 -24.42 4.43
C ALA A 424 8.83 -23.63 3.12
N LEU A 425 9.43 -22.43 3.17
CA LEU A 425 9.60 -21.58 1.99
C LEU A 425 10.51 -22.23 0.95
N GLU A 426 11.70 -22.69 1.35
CA GLU A 426 12.67 -23.25 0.41
C GLU A 426 12.18 -24.57 -0.20
N ALA A 427 11.49 -25.41 0.57
CA ALA A 427 10.86 -26.63 0.04
C ALA A 427 9.79 -26.30 -1.02
N MET A 428 8.99 -25.26 -0.79
CA MET A 428 7.95 -24.83 -1.74
C MET A 428 8.55 -24.24 -3.02
N ILE A 429 9.58 -23.40 -2.89
CA ILE A 429 10.30 -22.82 -4.03
C ILE A 429 10.96 -23.92 -4.87
N LEU A 430 11.62 -24.90 -4.23
CA LEU A 430 12.23 -26.03 -4.92
C LEU A 430 11.17 -26.83 -5.69
N ALA A 431 10.07 -27.21 -5.03
CA ALA A 431 9.00 -27.98 -5.66
C ALA A 431 8.38 -27.25 -6.85
N ARG A 432 8.13 -25.95 -6.73
CA ARG A 432 7.64 -25.12 -7.85
C ARG A 432 8.65 -25.12 -9.01
N ASN A 433 9.94 -24.92 -8.72
CA ASN A 433 10.97 -24.86 -9.75
C ASN A 433 11.22 -26.23 -10.43
N GLU A 434 10.92 -27.33 -9.73
CA GLU A 434 10.89 -28.68 -10.30
C GLU A 434 9.62 -28.96 -11.14
N GLY A 435 8.70 -28.00 -11.23
CA GLY A 435 7.47 -28.10 -12.03
C GLY A 435 6.34 -28.87 -11.35
N ARG A 436 6.39 -29.07 -10.03
CA ARG A 436 5.27 -29.65 -9.27
C ARG A 436 4.09 -28.69 -9.22
N ASP A 437 2.88 -29.22 -9.12
CA ASP A 437 1.69 -28.44 -8.81
C ASP A 437 1.70 -28.10 -7.32
N TYR A 438 2.59 -27.17 -6.94
CA TYR A 438 2.84 -26.83 -5.55
C TYR A 438 1.63 -26.19 -4.86
N VAL A 439 0.62 -25.75 -5.63
CA VAL A 439 -0.63 -25.18 -5.11
C VAL A 439 -1.50 -26.30 -4.55
N HIS A 440 -1.75 -27.36 -5.33
CA HIS A 440 -2.58 -28.49 -4.89
C HIS A 440 -1.80 -29.51 -4.06
N GLU A 441 -0.51 -29.73 -4.37
CA GLU A 441 0.40 -30.63 -3.64
C GLU A 441 1.05 -29.96 -2.42
N GLY A 442 0.73 -28.70 -2.14
CA GLY A 442 1.37 -27.87 -1.11
C GLY A 442 1.47 -28.53 0.28
N PRO A 443 0.37 -29.02 0.86
CA PRO A 443 0.41 -29.74 2.14
C PRO A 443 1.30 -30.98 2.13
N GLU A 444 1.35 -31.73 1.02
CA GLU A 444 2.20 -32.92 0.88
C GLU A 444 3.68 -32.55 0.80
N ILE A 445 4.03 -31.51 0.04
CA ILE A 445 5.39 -30.96 -0.04
C ILE A 445 5.89 -30.59 1.36
N LEU A 446 5.08 -29.87 2.12
CA LEU A 446 5.41 -29.47 3.49
C LEU A 446 5.52 -30.67 4.44
N ALA A 447 4.61 -31.65 4.32
CA ALA A 447 4.66 -32.88 5.12
C ALA A 447 5.93 -33.68 4.83
N LYS A 448 6.37 -33.76 3.56
CA LYS A 448 7.63 -34.42 3.16
C LYS A 448 8.85 -33.70 3.74
N ALA A 449 8.90 -32.37 3.63
CA ALA A 449 9.97 -31.58 4.25
C ALA A 449 10.01 -31.74 5.77
N ALA A 450 8.85 -31.84 6.42
CA ALA A 450 8.72 -32.05 7.86
C ALA A 450 9.24 -33.41 8.35
N GLN A 451 9.42 -34.41 7.48
CA GLN A 451 9.99 -35.71 7.86
C GLN A 451 11.44 -35.59 8.35
N THR A 452 12.19 -34.62 7.82
CA THR A 452 13.61 -34.37 8.17
C THR A 452 13.83 -33.08 8.93
N CYS A 453 12.78 -32.27 9.12
CA CYS A 453 12.83 -31.00 9.86
C CYS A 453 11.85 -31.01 11.05
N THR A 454 12.36 -31.36 12.24
CA THR A 454 11.56 -31.38 13.47
C THR A 454 10.86 -30.05 13.78
N PRO A 455 11.52 -28.87 13.61
CA PRO A 455 10.82 -27.58 13.77
C PRO A 455 9.63 -27.42 12.82
N LEU A 456 9.76 -27.76 11.53
CA LEU A 456 8.65 -27.67 10.60
C LEU A 456 7.51 -28.61 10.98
N LYS A 457 7.83 -29.85 11.38
CA LYS A 457 6.82 -30.81 11.86
C LYS A 457 6.01 -30.26 13.03
N ALA A 458 6.69 -29.68 14.02
CA ALA A 458 6.03 -29.07 15.17
C ALA A 458 5.17 -27.86 14.77
N ALA A 459 5.67 -26.99 13.89
CA ALA A 459 4.92 -25.84 13.40
C ALA A 459 3.63 -26.24 12.65
N LEU A 460 3.71 -27.25 11.78
CA LEU A 460 2.55 -27.77 11.05
C LEU A 460 1.52 -28.36 12.02
N GLU A 461 1.94 -29.15 13.00
CA GLU A 461 1.01 -29.74 13.96
C GLU A 461 0.28 -28.68 14.80
N VAL A 462 0.98 -27.63 15.21
CA VAL A 462 0.40 -26.56 16.05
C VAL A 462 -0.63 -25.72 15.29
N TRP A 463 -0.42 -25.46 14.00
CA TRP A 463 -1.22 -24.48 13.26
C TRP A 463 -1.99 -25.03 12.05
N LYS A 464 -1.98 -26.34 11.78
CA LYS A 464 -2.67 -26.95 10.62
C LYS A 464 -4.16 -26.58 10.51
N ASP A 465 -4.84 -26.42 11.65
CA ASP A 465 -6.28 -26.16 11.69
C ASP A 465 -6.61 -24.65 11.80
N VAL A 466 -5.60 -23.78 11.81
CA VAL A 466 -5.78 -22.33 11.96
C VAL A 466 -6.01 -21.69 10.59
N THR A 467 -7.23 -21.23 10.34
CA THR A 467 -7.60 -20.48 9.13
C THR A 467 -8.44 -19.26 9.48
N PHE A 468 -8.40 -18.23 8.63
CA PHE A 468 -9.13 -16.97 8.82
C PHE A 468 -10.10 -16.74 7.66
N ASN A 469 -11.20 -17.49 7.64
CA ASN A 469 -12.18 -17.44 6.56
C ASN A 469 -13.37 -16.55 6.94
N TYR A 470 -13.31 -15.29 6.53
CA TYR A 470 -14.39 -14.31 6.71
C TYR A 470 -14.68 -13.63 5.37
N GLN A 471 -15.94 -13.22 5.17
CA GLN A 471 -16.32 -12.49 3.96
C GLN A 471 -15.57 -11.15 3.88
N SER A 472 -14.89 -10.93 2.75
CA SER A 472 -14.19 -9.67 2.46
C SER A 472 -15.18 -8.51 2.32
N THR A 473 -14.76 -7.32 2.75
CA THR A 473 -15.56 -6.10 2.61
C THR A 473 -15.12 -5.26 1.41
N ASP A 474 -13.85 -5.38 0.98
CA ASP A 474 -13.31 -4.68 -0.19
C ASP A 474 -13.10 -5.65 -1.37
N THR A 475 -14.20 -5.95 -2.05
CA THR A 475 -14.24 -6.86 -3.20
C THR A 475 -14.31 -6.10 -4.53
N PRO A 476 -13.83 -6.68 -5.65
CA PRO A 476 -14.03 -6.10 -6.98
C PRO A 476 -15.53 -5.95 -7.33
N ASP A 477 -15.87 -5.03 -8.22
CA ASP A 477 -17.23 -4.90 -8.78
C ASP A 477 -17.41 -5.73 -10.06
N PHE A 478 -16.30 -6.14 -10.68
CA PHE A 478 -16.26 -6.90 -11.91
C PHE A 478 -15.64 -8.27 -11.59
N VAL A 479 -16.37 -9.33 -11.89
CA VAL A 479 -15.88 -10.70 -11.77
C VAL A 479 -15.59 -11.25 -13.16
N PRO A 480 -14.58 -12.13 -13.33
CA PRO A 480 -14.35 -12.81 -14.60
C PRO A 480 -15.64 -13.50 -15.04
N THR A 481 -16.11 -13.22 -16.26
CA THR A 481 -17.16 -14.03 -16.87
C THR A 481 -16.57 -15.42 -17.07
N ALA A 482 -17.19 -16.47 -16.53
CA ALA A 482 -16.76 -17.83 -16.81
C ALA A 482 -16.76 -18.00 -18.33
N LEU A 483 -15.61 -18.34 -18.91
CA LEU A 483 -15.57 -18.81 -20.29
C LEU A 483 -16.44 -20.06 -20.31
N GLU A 484 -17.60 -20.01 -20.99
CA GLU A 484 -18.28 -21.23 -21.40
C GLU A 484 -17.24 -22.03 -22.18
N THR A 485 -16.84 -23.16 -21.62
CA THR A 485 -16.04 -24.15 -22.33
C THR A 485 -16.84 -24.57 -23.55
N VAL A 486 -16.41 -24.13 -24.73
CA VAL A 486 -16.92 -24.60 -26.03
C VAL A 486 -16.43 -26.02 -26.29
#